data_AF-A0A0G1VAX9-F1
#
_entry.id   AF-A0A0G1VAX9-F1
#
_cell.length_a   1.000
_cell.length_b   1.000
_cell.length_c   1.000
_cell.angle_alpha   90.00
_cell.angle_beta   90.00
_cell.angle_gamma   90.00
#
_symmetry.space_group_name_H-M   'P 1'
#
loop_
_entity.id
_entity.type
_entity.pdbx_description
1 polymer ?
#
loop_
_entity_poly.entity_id
_entity_poly.type
_entity_poly.pdbx_seq_one_letter_code
_entity_poly.pdbx_strand_id
1 'polypeptide(L)'
;MDMLILIVLGVLIVGGFVVTIVILLQRIQKVEDKDSVHMLKTDLVEMNRSMARMQQHMGEKLDNSSLRMQQSMQRQLSESARLVSDVSNRLTKLDETNRRVVDVADELKTLQNVLQNPKQRGVFGEYYLESVLENVLPPGQFEMQYKFKDGQIADAIVRLQDKMILPIDSKFSLENYNRMVASKSKSEREVLLAKVRNDLKGRIDETSKYIRPDEQTMDFAFMFIPSESLYYDLLIGDVGTGSSARDLVEYAFRDKRVIIVSPTSFMAYLQTVLQGLRSLQIEKQAKDIQVRVGQLGRHIAAYELFMQRLGNSLGTTVNHYNNAHKELKKIDKDIVKIADAEPSVEPLLVDRPQQDE
;
A
#
# COMPACT_ATOMS: atom_id res chain seq x y z
N MET A 1 81.16 92.14 32.52
CA MET A 1 80.07 91.28 33.04
C MET A 1 79.35 90.53 31.91
N ASP A 2 79.49 90.96 30.65
CA ASP A 2 78.67 90.46 29.53
C ASP A 2 79.02 89.04 29.04
N MET A 3 80.29 88.62 29.14
CA MET A 3 80.71 87.27 28.70
C MET A 3 80.16 86.15 29.60
N LEU A 4 80.00 86.41 30.90
CA LEU A 4 79.50 85.45 31.88
C LEU A 4 77.99 85.18 31.70
N ILE A 5 77.23 86.20 31.32
CA ILE A 5 75.78 86.09 31.06
C ILE A 5 75.53 85.25 29.79
N LEU A 6 76.34 85.42 28.75
CA LEU A 6 76.24 84.64 27.50
C LEU A 6 76.52 83.14 27.72
N ILE A 7 77.49 82.80 28.57
CA ILE A 7 77.80 81.40 28.89
C ILE A 7 76.65 80.76 29.69
N VAL A 8 76.10 81.47 30.67
CA VAL A 8 74.96 80.96 31.47
C VAL A 8 73.72 80.77 30.60
N LEU A 9 73.44 81.69 29.66
CA LEU A 9 72.32 81.55 28.72
C LEU A 9 72.51 80.36 27.77
N GLY A 10 73.73 80.16 27.27
CA GLY A 10 74.07 79.02 26.43
C GLY A 10 73.89 77.68 27.14
N VAL A 11 74.32 77.57 28.40
CA VAL A 11 74.14 76.36 29.21
C VAL A 11 72.67 76.09 29.49
N LEU A 12 71.85 77.12 29.74
CA LEU A 12 70.40 76.96 29.94
C LEU A 12 69.68 76.50 28.67
N ILE A 13 70.05 77.03 27.51
CA ILE A 13 69.45 76.62 26.22
C ILE A 13 69.83 75.17 25.90
N VAL A 14 71.11 74.81 26.06
CA VAL A 14 71.58 73.42 25.81
C VAL A 14 70.95 72.46 26.82
N GLY A 15 70.90 72.83 28.11
CA GLY A 15 70.24 72.03 29.14
C GLY A 15 68.75 71.83 28.87
N GLY A 16 68.04 72.90 28.47
CA GLY A 16 66.64 72.83 28.06
C GLY A 16 66.43 71.92 26.85
N PHE A 17 67.32 72.02 25.84
CA PHE A 17 67.25 71.21 24.63
C PHE A 17 67.48 69.72 24.92
N VAL A 18 68.46 69.41 25.78
CA VAL A 18 68.74 68.04 26.23
C VAL A 18 67.55 67.48 27.01
N VAL A 19 66.94 68.26 27.92
CA VAL A 19 65.75 67.82 28.66
C VAL A 19 64.58 67.58 27.71
N THR A 20 64.34 68.45 26.72
CA THR A 20 63.30 68.20 25.71
C THR A 20 63.58 66.97 24.86
N ILE A 21 64.83 66.73 24.46
CA ILE A 21 65.23 65.52 23.72
C ILE A 21 65.01 64.26 24.57
N VAL A 22 65.39 64.29 25.85
CA VAL A 22 65.19 63.17 26.78
C VAL A 22 63.70 62.90 26.99
N ILE A 23 62.88 63.94 27.15
CA ILE A 23 61.41 63.81 27.26
C ILE A 23 60.81 63.25 25.96
N LEU A 24 61.30 63.68 24.78
CA LEU A 24 60.82 63.19 23.49
C LEU A 24 61.22 61.72 23.25
N LEU A 25 62.45 61.35 23.59
CA LEU A 25 62.96 59.97 23.50
C LEU A 25 62.25 59.04 24.49
N GLN A 26 61.96 59.52 25.71
CA GLN A 26 61.14 58.78 26.69
C GLN A 26 59.69 58.63 26.21
N ARG A 27 59.14 59.58 25.44
CA ARG A 27 57.81 59.46 24.84
C ARG A 27 57.79 58.46 23.68
N ILE A 28 58.83 58.43 22.86
CA ILE A 28 58.93 57.49 21.72
C ILE A 28 59.11 56.04 22.23
N GLN A 29 59.96 55.81 23.25
CA GLN A 29 60.09 54.49 23.89
C GLN A 29 58.83 54.00 24.61
N LYS A 30 57.88 54.90 24.93
CA LYS A 30 56.60 54.52 25.56
C LYS A 30 55.49 54.24 24.54
N VAL A 31 55.72 54.51 23.26
CA VAL A 31 54.74 54.36 22.16
C VAL A 31 55.07 53.17 21.26
N GLU A 32 56.30 52.65 21.29
CA GLU A 32 56.67 51.42 20.58
C GLU A 32 56.48 50.17 21.45
N ASP A 33 55.62 49.27 20.99
CA ASP A 33 55.66 47.80 21.16
C ASP A 33 54.89 47.14 22.32
N LYS A 34 54.42 47.86 23.35
CA LYS A 34 53.60 47.21 24.40
C LYS A 34 52.10 47.27 24.18
N ASP A 35 51.53 48.40 23.79
CA ASP A 35 50.07 48.54 23.69
C ASP A 35 49.49 47.85 22.45
N SER A 36 50.14 47.94 21.29
CA SER A 36 49.70 47.27 20.06
C SER A 36 49.86 45.75 20.14
N VAL A 37 50.94 45.23 20.74
CA VAL A 37 51.15 43.79 20.96
C VAL A 37 50.22 43.28 22.07
N HIS A 38 49.93 44.06 23.12
CA HIS A 38 48.91 43.69 24.10
C HIS A 38 47.51 43.69 23.50
N MET A 39 47.15 44.66 22.66
CA MET A 39 45.87 44.67 21.95
C MET A 39 45.77 43.49 21.00
N LEU A 40 46.81 43.18 20.22
CA LEU A 40 46.86 41.97 19.38
C LEU A 40 46.74 40.69 20.18
N LYS A 41 47.42 40.56 21.34
CA LYS A 41 47.26 39.42 22.24
C LYS A 41 45.85 39.34 22.82
N THR A 42 45.26 40.49 23.15
CA THR A 42 43.90 40.56 23.70
C THR A 42 42.88 40.18 22.64
N ASP A 43 43.01 40.70 21.42
CA ASP A 43 42.20 40.35 20.25
C ASP A 43 42.37 38.88 19.88
N LEU A 44 43.58 38.32 19.91
CA LEU A 44 43.82 36.90 19.66
C LEU A 44 43.20 36.00 20.73
N VAL A 45 43.26 36.39 22.01
CA VAL A 45 42.64 35.65 23.11
C VAL A 45 41.11 35.74 23.03
N GLU A 46 40.58 36.91 22.69
CA GLU A 46 39.15 37.14 22.54
C GLU A 46 38.59 36.43 21.30
N MET A 47 39.35 36.39 20.21
CA MET A 47 39.05 35.65 19.00
C MET A 47 39.16 34.13 19.20
N ASN A 48 40.16 33.64 19.94
CA ASN A 48 40.24 32.22 20.30
C ASN A 48 39.04 31.82 21.18
N ARG A 49 38.62 32.69 22.12
CA ARG A 49 37.39 32.50 22.90
C ARG A 49 36.12 32.59 22.06
N SER A 50 36.06 33.46 21.03
CA SER A 50 34.88 33.53 20.14
C SER A 50 34.83 32.32 19.21
N MET A 51 35.97 31.85 18.73
CA MET A 51 36.12 30.65 17.90
C MET A 51 35.76 29.39 18.68
N ALA A 52 36.21 29.27 19.93
CA ALA A 52 35.82 28.18 20.83
C ALA A 52 34.30 28.20 21.12
N ARG A 53 33.73 29.39 21.39
CA ARG A 53 32.27 29.54 21.57
C ARG A 53 31.49 29.21 20.29
N MET A 54 32.00 29.60 19.14
CA MET A 54 31.40 29.29 17.83
C MET A 54 31.48 27.79 17.53
N GLN A 55 32.62 27.15 17.79
CA GLN A 55 32.78 25.69 17.68
C GLN A 55 31.81 24.95 18.60
N GLN A 56 31.65 25.41 19.84
CA GLN A 56 30.74 24.79 20.79
C GLN A 56 29.26 24.96 20.37
N HIS A 57 28.84 26.16 19.95
CA HIS A 57 27.49 26.39 19.44
C HIS A 57 27.22 25.71 18.09
N MET A 58 28.20 25.61 17.20
CA MET A 58 28.08 24.81 15.98
C MET A 58 27.97 23.33 16.32
N GLY A 59 28.80 22.81 17.23
CA GLY A 59 28.73 21.43 17.70
C GLY A 59 27.36 21.09 18.26
N GLU A 60 26.84 21.91 19.18
CA GLU A 60 25.51 21.71 19.75
C GLU A 60 24.37 21.85 18.73
N LYS A 61 24.43 22.82 17.79
CA LYS A 61 23.40 22.95 16.75
C LYS A 61 23.48 21.85 15.70
N LEU A 62 24.69 21.43 15.31
CA LEU A 62 24.90 20.33 14.38
C LEU A 62 24.47 19.01 15.01
N ASP A 63 24.80 18.75 16.28
CA ASP A 63 24.34 17.55 16.98
C ASP A 63 22.82 17.53 17.14
N ASN A 64 22.21 18.64 17.57
CA ASN A 64 20.75 18.71 17.70
C ASN A 64 20.04 18.61 16.34
N SER A 65 20.58 19.21 15.29
CA SER A 65 20.04 19.11 13.94
C SER A 65 20.24 17.72 13.34
N SER A 66 21.41 17.12 13.56
CA SER A 66 21.77 15.78 13.13
C SER A 66 20.90 14.73 13.82
N LEU A 67 20.71 14.82 15.14
CA LEU A 67 19.82 13.94 15.90
C LEU A 67 18.36 14.05 15.43
N ARG A 68 17.84 15.27 15.22
CA ARG A 68 16.48 15.47 14.69
C ARG A 68 16.35 14.93 13.27
N MET A 69 17.37 15.13 12.43
CA MET A 69 17.40 14.62 11.08
C MET A 69 17.47 13.10 11.04
N GLN A 70 18.33 12.49 11.84
CA GLN A 70 18.48 11.05 11.98
C GLN A 70 17.18 10.42 12.50
N GLN A 71 16.51 11.02 13.49
CA GLN A 71 15.22 10.56 13.98
C GLN A 71 14.11 10.68 12.93
N SER A 72 14.06 11.79 12.18
CA SER A 72 13.07 11.99 11.11
C SER A 72 13.31 11.00 9.96
N MET A 73 14.57 10.81 9.58
CA MET A 73 14.99 9.86 8.55
C MET A 73 14.69 8.42 8.95
N GLN A 74 14.99 8.03 10.19
CA GLN A 74 14.68 6.69 10.70
C GLN A 74 13.17 6.42 10.70
N ARG A 75 12.35 7.41 11.12
CA ARG A 75 10.88 7.30 11.04
C ARG A 75 10.42 7.12 9.59
N GLN A 76 10.88 7.97 8.68
CA GLN A 76 10.48 7.94 7.28
C GLN A 76 10.95 6.68 6.54
N LEU A 77 12.13 6.15 6.86
CA LEU A 77 12.63 4.87 6.37
C LEU A 77 11.79 3.70 6.90
N SER A 78 11.44 3.72 8.19
CA SER A 78 10.61 2.66 8.78
C SER A 78 9.20 2.64 8.18
N GLU A 79 8.62 3.80 7.90
CA GLU A 79 7.30 3.92 7.29
C GLU A 79 7.33 3.50 5.82
N SER A 80 8.34 3.94 5.07
CA SER A 80 8.57 3.50 3.68
C SER A 80 8.77 1.98 3.58
N ALA A 81 9.57 1.38 4.47
CA ALA A 81 9.81 -0.06 4.50
C ALA A 81 8.52 -0.85 4.78
N ARG A 82 7.67 -0.36 5.69
CA ARG A 82 6.34 -0.94 5.95
C ARG A 82 5.44 -0.86 4.71
N LEU A 83 5.38 0.29 4.05
CA LEU A 83 4.56 0.47 2.84
C LEU A 83 5.03 -0.41 1.68
N VAL A 84 6.34 -0.52 1.46
CA VAL A 84 6.92 -1.41 0.43
C VAL A 84 6.63 -2.87 0.75
N SER A 85 6.76 -3.28 2.01
CA SER A 85 6.39 -4.64 2.44
C SER A 85 4.90 -4.91 2.23
N ASP A 86 4.02 -3.96 2.58
CA ASP A 86 2.58 -4.06 2.37
C ASP A 86 2.22 -4.21 0.88
N VAL A 87 2.86 -3.42 0.00
CA VAL A 87 2.67 -3.50 -1.45
C VAL A 87 3.20 -4.82 -2.00
N SER A 88 4.41 -5.23 -1.63
CA SER A 88 5.02 -6.49 -2.07
C SER A 88 4.16 -7.68 -1.65
N ASN A 89 3.71 -7.74 -0.41
CA ASN A 89 2.83 -8.81 0.09
C ASN A 89 1.50 -8.88 -0.68
N ARG A 90 0.93 -7.72 -1.09
CA ARG A 90 -0.31 -7.68 -1.88
C ARG A 90 -0.08 -8.08 -3.33
N LEU A 91 1.05 -7.70 -3.93
CA LEU A 91 1.44 -8.13 -5.27
C LEU A 91 1.68 -9.65 -5.33
N THR A 92 2.38 -10.22 -4.34
CA THR A 92 2.57 -11.67 -4.25
C THR A 92 1.25 -12.43 -4.12
N LYS A 93 0.31 -11.92 -3.30
CA LYS A 93 -1.04 -12.51 -3.19
C LYS A 93 -1.84 -12.43 -4.49
N LEU A 94 -1.68 -11.35 -5.27
CA LEU A 94 -2.30 -11.22 -6.59
C LEU A 94 -1.74 -12.27 -7.58
N ASP A 95 -0.43 -12.51 -7.57
CA ASP A 95 0.22 -13.51 -8.42
C ASP A 95 -0.16 -14.96 -8.07
N GLU A 96 -0.24 -15.29 -6.78
CA GLU A 96 -0.64 -16.64 -6.32
C GLU A 96 -2.07 -17.01 -6.73
N THR A 97 -2.95 -16.01 -6.86
CA THR A 97 -4.33 -16.27 -7.24
C THR A 97 -4.41 -16.80 -8.69
N ASN A 98 -3.43 -16.52 -9.57
CA ASN A 98 -3.48 -16.79 -11.02
C ASN A 98 -3.34 -18.26 -11.48
N ARG A 99 -3.17 -19.24 -10.58
CA ARG A 99 -3.05 -20.66 -10.95
C ARG A 99 -4.10 -21.53 -10.26
N ARG A 100 -5.17 -21.86 -11.00
CA ARG A 100 -5.92 -23.13 -10.93
C ARG A 100 -7.02 -23.10 -12.01
N VAL A 101 -6.78 -23.83 -13.08
CA VAL A 101 -7.78 -24.23 -14.07
C VAL A 101 -7.73 -25.75 -14.03
N VAL A 102 -8.85 -26.40 -13.71
CA VAL A 102 -8.99 -27.86 -13.77
C VAL A 102 -9.98 -28.18 -14.88
N ASP A 103 -9.58 -29.09 -15.77
CA ASP A 103 -10.41 -29.67 -16.81
C ASP A 103 -11.41 -30.67 -16.21
N VAL A 104 -12.71 -30.36 -16.28
CA VAL A 104 -13.80 -31.15 -15.66
C VAL A 104 -14.83 -31.59 -16.72
N ALA A 105 -14.35 -32.18 -17.81
CA ALA A 105 -15.23 -32.65 -18.89
C ALA A 105 -15.46 -34.19 -18.89
N ASP A 106 -14.49 -34.98 -18.40
CA ASP A 106 -14.49 -36.44 -18.63
C ASP A 106 -15.18 -37.27 -17.52
N GLU A 107 -15.24 -36.81 -16.27
CA GLU A 107 -15.89 -37.54 -15.16
C GLU A 107 -17.43 -37.48 -15.19
N LEU A 108 -18.01 -36.53 -15.95
CA LEU A 108 -19.46 -36.28 -15.99
C LEU A 108 -20.25 -37.33 -16.80
N LYS A 109 -19.59 -38.12 -17.66
CA LYS A 109 -20.25 -39.14 -18.50
C LYS A 109 -20.69 -40.39 -17.73
N THR A 110 -20.03 -40.72 -16.63
CA THR A 110 -20.18 -42.05 -15.99
C THR A 110 -21.42 -42.15 -15.08
N LEU A 111 -22.00 -41.01 -14.66
CA LEU A 111 -23.07 -40.97 -13.64
C LEU A 111 -24.50 -40.87 -14.19
N GLN A 112 -24.70 -40.63 -15.49
CA GLN A 112 -26.04 -40.56 -16.11
C GLN A 112 -26.83 -41.89 -15.98
N ASN A 113 -26.15 -43.02 -15.80
CA ASN A 113 -26.76 -44.35 -15.84
C ASN A 113 -27.44 -44.79 -14.52
N VAL A 114 -27.30 -44.05 -13.42
CA VAL A 114 -27.73 -44.51 -12.08
C VAL A 114 -29.14 -44.02 -11.67
N LEU A 115 -29.77 -43.16 -12.46
CA LEU A 115 -31.05 -42.50 -12.10
C LEU A 115 -32.34 -43.34 -12.35
N GLN A 116 -32.23 -44.64 -12.64
CA GLN A 116 -33.39 -45.46 -13.04
C GLN A 116 -34.28 -45.97 -11.88
N ASN A 117 -33.85 -45.92 -10.60
CA ASN A 117 -34.59 -46.56 -9.50
C ASN A 117 -35.40 -45.58 -8.60
N PRO A 118 -36.72 -45.81 -8.40
CA PRO A 118 -37.62 -44.91 -7.67
C PRO A 118 -37.33 -44.53 -6.22
N LYS A 119 -36.86 -45.47 -5.40
CA LYS A 119 -36.66 -45.24 -3.95
C LYS A 119 -35.33 -44.57 -3.61
N GLN A 120 -34.46 -44.41 -4.60
CA GLN A 120 -33.11 -43.87 -4.44
C GLN A 120 -33.00 -42.39 -4.86
N ARG A 121 -34.07 -41.78 -5.40
CA ARG A 121 -34.02 -40.50 -6.13
C ARG A 121 -33.70 -39.23 -5.31
N GLY A 122 -34.16 -39.13 -4.06
CA GLY A 122 -33.88 -37.94 -3.22
C GLY A 122 -32.42 -37.90 -2.77
N VAL A 123 -31.92 -39.05 -2.27
CA VAL A 123 -30.54 -39.23 -1.81
C VAL A 123 -29.54 -39.09 -2.97
N PHE A 124 -29.89 -39.52 -4.18
CA PHE A 124 -29.02 -39.37 -5.35
C PHE A 124 -28.94 -37.94 -5.89
N GLY A 125 -30.00 -37.13 -5.77
CA GLY A 125 -29.95 -35.72 -6.17
C GLY A 125 -29.00 -34.91 -5.30
N GLU A 126 -29.06 -35.12 -3.98
CA GLU A 126 -28.14 -34.53 -3.01
C GLU A 126 -26.71 -35.04 -3.19
N TYR A 127 -26.52 -36.36 -3.34
CA TYR A 127 -25.21 -36.97 -3.61
C TYR A 127 -24.58 -36.45 -4.90
N TYR A 128 -25.39 -36.26 -5.95
CA TYR A 128 -24.90 -35.75 -7.23
C TYR A 128 -24.55 -34.27 -7.15
N LEU A 129 -25.36 -33.47 -6.44
CA LEU A 129 -25.03 -32.07 -6.13
C LEU A 129 -23.72 -31.99 -5.34
N GLU A 130 -23.56 -32.81 -4.29
CA GLU A 130 -22.34 -32.90 -3.50
C GLU A 130 -21.14 -33.26 -4.37
N SER A 131 -21.26 -34.28 -5.23
CA SER A 131 -20.19 -34.68 -6.16
C SER A 131 -19.79 -33.55 -7.11
N VAL A 132 -20.76 -32.81 -7.66
CA VAL A 132 -20.46 -31.66 -8.54
C VAL A 132 -19.79 -30.52 -7.76
N LEU A 133 -20.23 -30.28 -6.53
CA LEU A 133 -19.62 -29.27 -5.65
C LEU A 133 -18.19 -29.65 -5.26
N GLU A 134 -17.92 -30.90 -4.86
CA GLU A 134 -16.58 -31.40 -4.50
C GLU A 134 -15.59 -31.30 -5.67
N ASN A 135 -16.06 -31.51 -6.89
CA ASN A 135 -15.21 -31.45 -8.09
C ASN A 135 -14.85 -30.02 -8.49
N VAL A 136 -15.72 -29.05 -8.22
CA VAL A 136 -15.54 -27.65 -8.64
C VAL A 136 -14.95 -26.79 -7.53
N LEU A 137 -15.24 -27.11 -6.27
CA LEU A 137 -14.92 -26.29 -5.12
C LEU A 137 -13.93 -27.00 -4.18
N PRO A 138 -12.94 -26.27 -3.63
CA PRO A 138 -12.08 -26.80 -2.58
C PRO A 138 -12.88 -27.14 -1.31
N PRO A 139 -12.36 -28.04 -0.46
CA PRO A 139 -12.99 -28.40 0.81
C PRO A 139 -13.31 -27.17 1.66
N GLY A 140 -14.52 -27.13 2.23
CA GLY A 140 -14.98 -26.03 3.09
C GLY A 140 -15.54 -24.80 2.37
N GLN A 141 -15.56 -24.77 1.03
CA GLN A 141 -16.26 -23.73 0.26
C GLN A 141 -17.74 -24.01 0.02
N PHE A 142 -18.24 -25.18 0.42
CA PHE A 142 -19.67 -25.47 0.40
C PHE A 142 -20.08 -26.19 1.69
N GLU A 143 -21.38 -26.19 1.98
CA GLU A 143 -21.96 -26.92 3.09
C GLU A 143 -23.30 -27.51 2.65
N MET A 144 -23.48 -28.82 2.86
CA MET A 144 -24.72 -29.52 2.61
C MET A 144 -25.70 -29.33 3.77
N GLN A 145 -27.00 -29.34 3.47
CA GLN A 145 -28.08 -29.25 4.46
C GLN A 145 -27.95 -28.02 5.38
N TYR A 146 -27.65 -26.86 4.79
CA TYR A 146 -27.46 -25.61 5.53
C TYR A 146 -28.78 -25.12 6.14
N LYS A 147 -28.77 -24.94 7.47
CA LYS A 147 -29.94 -24.48 8.22
C LYS A 147 -29.89 -22.97 8.46
N PHE A 148 -30.90 -22.27 7.94
CA PHE A 148 -31.12 -20.85 8.20
C PHE A 148 -31.71 -20.60 9.60
N LYS A 149 -31.68 -19.34 10.06
CA LYS A 149 -32.12 -18.96 11.42
C LYS A 149 -33.58 -19.31 11.72
N ASP A 150 -34.46 -19.26 10.73
CA ASP A 150 -35.88 -19.60 10.87
C ASP A 150 -36.16 -21.12 10.86
N GLY A 151 -35.12 -21.93 10.67
CA GLY A 151 -35.20 -23.38 10.63
C GLY A 151 -35.42 -23.99 9.25
N GLN A 152 -35.55 -23.19 8.18
CA GLN A 152 -35.54 -23.72 6.82
C GLN A 152 -34.14 -24.25 6.46
N ILE A 153 -34.11 -25.32 5.66
CA ILE A 153 -32.88 -26.03 5.30
C ILE A 153 -32.76 -26.05 3.78
N ALA A 154 -31.71 -25.41 3.25
CA ALA A 154 -31.32 -25.54 1.85
C ALA A 154 -30.47 -26.81 1.67
N ASP A 155 -30.55 -27.43 0.49
CA ASP A 155 -29.83 -28.68 0.21
C ASP A 155 -28.31 -28.46 0.20
N ALA A 156 -27.86 -27.30 -0.31
CA ALA A 156 -26.49 -26.85 -0.15
C ALA A 156 -26.39 -25.33 -0.16
N ILE A 157 -25.28 -24.81 0.38
CA ILE A 157 -24.83 -23.45 0.14
C ILE A 157 -23.39 -23.47 -0.37
N VAL A 158 -23.05 -22.52 -1.25
CA VAL A 158 -21.66 -22.21 -1.60
C VAL A 158 -21.24 -20.94 -0.87
N ARG A 159 -20.14 -21.02 -0.14
CA ARG A 159 -19.51 -19.89 0.54
C ARG A 159 -18.70 -19.10 -0.48
N LEU A 160 -19.16 -17.88 -0.72
CA LEU A 160 -18.54 -16.93 -1.61
C LEU A 160 -17.71 -15.92 -0.80
N GLN A 161 -17.04 -15.01 -1.50
CA GLN A 161 -16.25 -13.96 -0.87
C GLN A 161 -17.13 -13.02 -0.02
N ASP A 162 -16.49 -12.25 0.87
CA ASP A 162 -17.17 -11.31 1.77
C ASP A 162 -18.27 -11.95 2.67
N LYS A 163 -18.13 -13.26 2.97
CA LYS A 163 -19.09 -14.10 3.72
C LYS A 163 -20.45 -14.27 3.05
N MET A 164 -20.56 -13.93 1.77
CA MET A 164 -21.78 -14.16 1.01
C MET A 164 -22.01 -15.66 0.81
N ILE A 165 -23.27 -16.10 0.77
CA ILE A 165 -23.63 -17.49 0.50
C ILE A 165 -24.55 -17.58 -0.72
N LEU A 166 -24.31 -18.56 -1.60
CA LEU A 166 -25.20 -18.87 -2.70
C LEU A 166 -26.02 -20.12 -2.33
N PRO A 167 -27.33 -19.97 -2.06
CA PRO A 167 -28.19 -21.10 -1.74
C PRO A 167 -28.52 -21.94 -2.98
N ILE A 168 -28.57 -23.25 -2.78
CA ILE A 168 -28.88 -24.25 -3.80
C ILE A 168 -29.93 -25.22 -3.26
N ASP A 169 -30.94 -25.49 -4.07
CA ASP A 169 -31.97 -26.50 -3.81
C ASP A 169 -31.99 -27.51 -4.97
N SER A 170 -31.90 -28.82 -4.67
CA SER A 170 -31.87 -29.92 -5.64
C SER A 170 -33.12 -30.81 -5.58
N LYS A 171 -34.11 -30.44 -4.78
CA LYS A 171 -35.33 -31.22 -4.53
C LYS A 171 -36.29 -31.18 -5.72
N PHE A 172 -36.04 -32.01 -6.73
CA PHE A 172 -36.98 -32.25 -7.82
C PHE A 172 -37.74 -33.58 -7.70
N SER A 173 -39.08 -33.51 -7.60
CA SER A 173 -39.93 -34.71 -7.61
C SER A 173 -40.24 -35.15 -9.04
N LEU A 174 -39.77 -36.35 -9.40
CA LEU A 174 -39.92 -36.93 -10.75
C LEU A 174 -41.24 -37.68 -10.96
N GLU A 175 -42.15 -37.71 -9.98
CA GLU A 175 -43.30 -38.61 -10.03
C GLU A 175 -44.22 -38.32 -11.21
N ASN A 176 -44.71 -37.08 -11.32
CA ASN A 176 -45.62 -36.70 -12.40
C ASN A 176 -44.92 -36.72 -13.77
N TYR A 177 -43.62 -36.39 -13.81
CA TYR A 177 -42.83 -36.47 -15.05
C TYR A 177 -42.70 -37.92 -15.53
N ASN A 178 -42.36 -38.86 -14.66
CA ASN A 178 -42.25 -40.28 -15.04
C ASN A 178 -43.59 -40.84 -15.52
N ARG A 179 -44.70 -40.47 -14.86
CA ARG A 179 -46.04 -40.84 -15.29
C ARG A 179 -46.37 -40.27 -16.67
N MET A 180 -45.97 -39.02 -16.93
CA MET A 180 -46.15 -38.36 -18.21
C MET A 180 -45.39 -39.08 -19.33
N VAL A 181 -44.12 -39.43 -19.09
CA VAL A 181 -43.27 -40.15 -20.06
C VAL A 181 -43.80 -41.57 -20.33
N ALA A 182 -44.33 -42.25 -19.31
CA ALA A 182 -44.90 -43.59 -19.46
C ALA A 182 -46.31 -43.60 -20.09
N SER A 183 -46.98 -42.45 -20.18
CA SER A 183 -48.34 -42.36 -20.71
C SER A 183 -48.36 -42.55 -22.23
N LYS A 184 -49.24 -43.45 -22.71
CA LYS A 184 -49.47 -43.70 -24.14
C LYS A 184 -50.61 -42.87 -24.72
N SER A 185 -51.40 -42.22 -23.86
CA SER A 185 -52.55 -41.41 -24.27
C SER A 185 -52.13 -39.94 -24.37
N LYS A 186 -52.40 -39.31 -25.52
CA LYS A 186 -52.09 -37.89 -25.74
C LYS A 186 -52.83 -36.98 -24.74
N SER A 187 -54.09 -37.27 -24.44
CA SER A 187 -54.90 -36.47 -23.50
C SER A 187 -54.41 -36.59 -22.06
N GLU A 188 -54.02 -37.80 -21.65
CA GLU A 188 -53.45 -38.01 -20.32
C GLU A 188 -52.07 -37.35 -20.18
N ARG A 189 -51.25 -37.40 -21.24
CA ARG A 189 -49.96 -36.72 -21.30
C ARG A 189 -50.11 -35.21 -21.11
N GLU A 190 -51.10 -34.57 -21.73
CA GLU A 190 -51.38 -33.14 -21.56
C GLU A 190 -51.80 -32.76 -20.13
N VAL A 191 -52.61 -33.59 -19.47
CA VAL A 191 -52.99 -33.37 -18.06
C VAL A 191 -51.79 -33.52 -17.12
N LEU A 192 -50.95 -34.54 -17.34
CA LEU A 192 -49.75 -34.76 -16.53
C LEU A 192 -48.71 -33.65 -16.76
N LEU A 193 -48.61 -33.13 -17.99
CA LEU A 193 -47.78 -31.98 -18.32
C LEU A 193 -48.10 -30.75 -17.47
N ALA A 194 -49.39 -30.44 -17.33
CA ALA A 194 -49.84 -29.32 -16.50
C ALA A 194 -49.46 -29.52 -15.02
N LYS A 195 -49.54 -30.76 -14.51
CA LYS A 195 -49.10 -31.10 -13.14
C LYS A 195 -47.60 -30.92 -12.97
N VAL A 196 -46.79 -31.42 -13.90
CA VAL A 196 -45.32 -31.24 -13.88
C VAL A 196 -44.94 -29.77 -13.84
N ARG A 197 -45.63 -28.91 -14.59
CA ARG A 197 -45.40 -27.46 -14.56
C ARG A 197 -45.74 -26.84 -13.21
N ASN A 198 -46.85 -27.25 -12.60
CA ASN A 198 -47.23 -26.77 -11.27
C ASN A 198 -46.23 -27.24 -10.20
N ASP A 199 -45.73 -28.47 -10.31
CA ASP A 199 -44.70 -29.00 -9.41
C ASP A 199 -43.43 -28.15 -9.53
N LEU A 200 -42.97 -27.88 -10.76
CA LEU A 200 -41.82 -27.00 -11.01
C LEU A 200 -42.02 -25.59 -10.44
N LYS A 201 -43.19 -24.99 -10.68
CA LYS A 201 -43.51 -23.66 -10.15
C LYS A 201 -43.45 -23.64 -8.63
N GLY A 202 -44.00 -24.67 -7.98
CA GLY A 202 -43.92 -24.85 -6.54
C GLY A 202 -42.49 -25.00 -6.02
N ARG A 203 -41.62 -25.69 -6.77
CA ARG A 203 -40.18 -25.76 -6.44
C ARG A 203 -39.50 -24.41 -6.56
N ILE A 204 -39.72 -23.67 -7.64
CA ILE A 204 -39.19 -22.31 -7.80
C ILE A 204 -39.60 -21.42 -6.61
N ASP A 205 -40.87 -21.49 -6.20
CA ASP A 205 -41.38 -20.75 -5.05
C ASP A 205 -40.70 -21.18 -3.74
N GLU A 206 -40.43 -22.46 -3.55
CA GLU A 206 -39.67 -22.97 -2.40
C GLU A 206 -38.22 -22.52 -2.42
N THR A 207 -37.51 -22.68 -3.54
CA THR A 207 -36.11 -22.26 -3.71
C THR A 207 -35.94 -20.76 -3.45
N SER A 208 -36.91 -19.94 -3.87
CA SER A 208 -36.87 -18.49 -3.66
C SER A 208 -36.86 -18.09 -2.17
N LYS A 209 -37.36 -18.95 -1.26
CA LYS A 209 -37.36 -18.68 0.19
C LYS A 209 -35.96 -18.71 0.82
N TYR A 210 -34.99 -19.30 0.13
CA TYR A 210 -33.60 -19.31 0.58
C TYR A 210 -32.84 -18.03 0.19
N ILE A 211 -33.45 -17.13 -0.59
CA ILE A 211 -32.88 -15.82 -0.93
C ILE A 211 -33.13 -14.86 0.25
N ARG A 212 -32.11 -14.69 1.08
CA ARG A 212 -32.11 -13.96 2.36
C ARG A 212 -30.87 -13.08 2.50
N PRO A 213 -30.87 -11.87 1.92
CA PRO A 213 -29.75 -10.95 2.00
C PRO A 213 -29.37 -10.58 3.45
N ASP A 214 -30.33 -10.60 4.39
CA ASP A 214 -30.13 -10.39 5.83
C ASP A 214 -29.36 -11.53 6.52
N GLU A 215 -29.35 -12.71 5.91
CA GLU A 215 -28.52 -13.86 6.28
C GLU A 215 -27.31 -14.02 5.34
N GLN A 216 -26.91 -12.94 4.65
CA GLN A 216 -25.77 -12.86 3.73
C GLN A 216 -25.90 -13.70 2.45
N THR A 217 -27.10 -14.07 2.03
CA THR A 217 -27.23 -14.76 0.74
C THR A 217 -27.02 -13.81 -0.43
N MET A 218 -26.66 -14.37 -1.58
CA MET A 218 -26.84 -13.69 -2.86
C MET A 218 -28.30 -13.30 -3.08
N ASP A 219 -28.52 -12.36 -3.99
CA ASP A 219 -29.85 -11.89 -4.41
C ASP A 219 -30.58 -12.86 -5.35
N PHE A 220 -29.98 -14.02 -5.60
CA PHE A 220 -30.53 -15.14 -6.34
C PHE A 220 -30.16 -16.49 -5.70
N ALA A 221 -30.89 -17.54 -6.09
CA ALA A 221 -30.64 -18.92 -5.70
C ALA A 221 -30.56 -19.83 -6.94
N PHE A 222 -29.90 -20.98 -6.79
CA PHE A 222 -29.88 -22.01 -7.82
C PHE A 222 -30.86 -23.14 -7.52
N MET A 223 -31.67 -23.49 -8.52
CA MET A 223 -32.52 -24.67 -8.49
C MET A 223 -31.88 -25.75 -9.39
N PHE A 224 -31.29 -26.76 -8.78
CA PHE A 224 -30.53 -27.80 -9.45
C PHE A 224 -31.43 -28.96 -9.89
N ILE A 225 -31.43 -29.25 -11.19
CA ILE A 225 -32.10 -30.40 -11.78
C ILE A 225 -31.02 -31.47 -12.04
N PRO A 226 -31.02 -32.62 -11.34
CA PRO A 226 -29.95 -33.62 -11.39
C PRO A 226 -29.98 -34.49 -12.66
N SER A 227 -30.47 -33.95 -13.79
CA SER A 227 -30.51 -34.65 -15.08
C SER A 227 -30.52 -33.64 -16.21
N GLU A 228 -29.55 -33.79 -17.11
CA GLU A 228 -29.42 -32.96 -18.30
C GLU A 228 -30.63 -33.14 -19.23
N SER A 229 -31.01 -34.38 -19.54
CA SER A 229 -32.16 -34.70 -20.40
C SER A 229 -33.47 -34.14 -19.85
N LEU A 230 -33.66 -34.21 -18.53
CA LEU A 230 -34.84 -33.67 -17.87
C LEU A 230 -34.89 -32.14 -17.95
N TYR A 231 -33.77 -31.48 -17.71
CA TYR A 231 -33.66 -30.03 -17.86
C TYR A 231 -34.05 -29.60 -19.29
N TYR A 232 -33.51 -30.27 -20.31
CA TYR A 232 -33.88 -30.01 -21.70
C TYR A 232 -35.36 -30.28 -21.96
N ASP A 233 -35.88 -31.42 -21.53
CA ASP A 233 -37.28 -31.77 -21.74
C ASP A 233 -38.22 -30.73 -21.13
N LEU A 234 -37.96 -30.30 -19.89
CA LEU A 234 -38.84 -29.41 -19.13
C LEU A 234 -38.79 -27.95 -19.60
N LEU A 235 -37.62 -27.48 -20.04
CA LEU A 235 -37.40 -26.05 -20.32
C LEU A 235 -37.19 -25.73 -21.81
N ILE A 236 -36.76 -26.69 -22.63
CA ILE A 236 -36.30 -26.48 -24.00
C ILE A 236 -37.07 -27.35 -25.03
N GLY A 237 -37.53 -28.55 -24.67
CA GLY A 237 -38.18 -29.53 -25.54
C GLY A 237 -39.71 -29.40 -25.67
N ASP A 238 -40.39 -30.45 -26.12
CA ASP A 238 -41.84 -30.49 -26.45
C ASP A 238 -42.80 -30.17 -25.29
N VAL A 239 -42.32 -30.20 -24.04
CA VAL A 239 -43.07 -29.73 -22.87
C VAL A 239 -43.10 -28.20 -22.80
N GLY A 240 -42.12 -27.56 -23.44
CA GLY A 240 -41.90 -26.13 -23.50
C GLY A 240 -42.05 -25.45 -24.87
N THR A 241 -42.50 -26.17 -25.89
CA THR A 241 -42.83 -25.61 -27.22
C THR A 241 -44.13 -24.79 -27.28
N GLY A 242 -44.75 -24.51 -26.13
CA GLY A 242 -45.79 -23.48 -25.99
C GLY A 242 -45.26 -22.27 -25.23
N SER A 243 -45.88 -21.10 -25.41
CA SER A 243 -45.56 -19.84 -24.72
C SER A 243 -45.27 -20.00 -23.21
N SER A 244 -45.91 -21.00 -22.59
CA SER A 244 -45.88 -21.30 -21.16
C SER A 244 -44.58 -21.81 -20.54
N ALA A 245 -43.61 -22.39 -21.26
CA ALA A 245 -42.31 -22.76 -20.63
C ALA A 245 -41.34 -21.59 -20.59
N ARG A 246 -41.37 -20.73 -21.62
CA ARG A 246 -40.70 -19.43 -21.59
C ARG A 246 -41.24 -18.62 -20.41
N ASP A 247 -42.55 -18.65 -20.18
CA ASP A 247 -43.19 -18.00 -19.03
C ASP A 247 -42.66 -18.54 -17.69
N LEU A 248 -42.36 -19.85 -17.58
CA LEU A 248 -41.87 -20.44 -16.33
C LEU A 248 -40.40 -20.10 -16.05
N VAL A 249 -39.54 -20.12 -17.06
CA VAL A 249 -38.14 -19.68 -16.93
C VAL A 249 -38.08 -18.19 -16.62
N GLU A 250 -38.92 -17.39 -17.27
CA GLU A 250 -39.04 -15.96 -17.02
C GLU A 250 -39.56 -15.68 -15.60
N TYR A 251 -40.57 -16.41 -15.14
CA TYR A 251 -41.06 -16.35 -13.76
C TYR A 251 -39.96 -16.69 -12.74
N ALA A 252 -39.22 -17.79 -12.97
CA ALA A 252 -38.12 -18.18 -12.10
C ALA A 252 -37.07 -17.07 -12.01
N PHE A 253 -36.60 -16.57 -13.16
CA PHE A 253 -35.51 -15.61 -13.21
C PHE A 253 -35.93 -14.19 -12.77
N ARG A 254 -36.99 -13.64 -13.35
CA ARG A 254 -37.40 -12.25 -13.12
C ARG A 254 -38.19 -12.05 -11.84
N ASP A 255 -39.17 -12.92 -11.59
CA ASP A 255 -40.11 -12.70 -10.48
C ASP A 255 -39.59 -13.32 -9.18
N LYS A 256 -38.85 -14.44 -9.28
CA LYS A 256 -38.38 -15.21 -8.11
C LYS A 256 -36.89 -15.21 -7.89
N ARG A 257 -36.10 -14.67 -8.84
CA ARG A 257 -34.63 -14.65 -8.79
C ARG A 257 -34.03 -16.03 -8.55
N VAL A 258 -34.66 -17.04 -9.13
CA VAL A 258 -34.19 -18.43 -9.13
C VAL A 258 -33.65 -18.74 -10.51
N ILE A 259 -32.41 -19.20 -10.57
CA ILE A 259 -31.79 -19.66 -11.81
C ILE A 259 -31.87 -21.18 -11.80
N ILE A 260 -32.65 -21.73 -12.74
CA ILE A 260 -32.77 -23.17 -12.93
C ILE A 260 -31.54 -23.66 -13.68
N VAL A 261 -30.90 -24.70 -13.16
CA VAL A 261 -29.63 -25.20 -13.68
C VAL A 261 -29.64 -26.72 -13.78
N SER A 262 -29.10 -27.22 -14.88
CA SER A 262 -28.66 -28.60 -15.06
C SER A 262 -27.24 -28.80 -14.52
N PRO A 263 -26.70 -30.02 -14.51
CA PRO A 263 -25.34 -30.27 -14.05
C PRO A 263 -24.29 -29.48 -14.83
N THR A 264 -24.38 -29.46 -16.16
CA THR A 264 -23.43 -28.74 -17.02
C THR A 264 -23.58 -27.24 -16.88
N SER A 265 -24.81 -26.72 -16.86
CA SER A 265 -25.04 -25.27 -16.71
C SER A 265 -24.72 -24.76 -15.30
N PHE A 266 -24.96 -25.56 -14.26
CA PHE A 266 -24.57 -25.25 -12.89
C PHE A 266 -23.06 -25.00 -12.78
N MET A 267 -22.24 -25.89 -13.35
CA MET A 267 -20.79 -25.72 -13.35
C MET A 267 -20.36 -24.42 -14.05
N ALA A 268 -20.90 -24.17 -15.24
CA ALA A 268 -20.56 -22.97 -16.02
C ALA A 268 -20.96 -21.67 -15.28
N TYR A 269 -22.18 -21.63 -14.71
CA TYR A 269 -22.64 -20.47 -13.97
C TYR A 269 -21.90 -20.29 -12.65
N LEU A 270 -21.66 -21.37 -11.91
CA LEU A 270 -20.89 -21.31 -10.67
C LEU A 270 -19.47 -20.79 -10.94
N GLN A 271 -18.79 -21.31 -11.96
CA GLN A 271 -17.47 -20.83 -12.37
C GLN A 271 -17.50 -19.34 -12.78
N THR A 272 -18.55 -18.91 -13.50
CA THR A 272 -18.74 -17.51 -13.87
C THR A 272 -18.92 -16.61 -12.64
N VAL A 273 -19.73 -17.04 -11.66
CA VAL A 273 -19.93 -16.31 -10.39
C VAL A 273 -18.61 -16.20 -9.63
N LEU A 274 -17.88 -17.30 -9.49
CA LEU A 274 -16.58 -17.33 -8.80
C LEU A 274 -15.55 -16.41 -9.49
N GLN A 275 -15.48 -16.44 -10.82
CA GLN A 275 -14.58 -15.58 -11.60
C GLN A 275 -14.99 -14.10 -11.50
N GLY A 276 -16.29 -13.80 -11.57
CA GLY A 276 -16.80 -12.43 -11.44
C GLY A 276 -16.45 -11.81 -10.08
N LEU A 277 -16.68 -12.55 -8.99
CA LEU A 277 -16.33 -12.11 -7.64
C LEU A 277 -14.82 -11.91 -7.47
N ARG A 278 -14.02 -12.82 -8.02
CA ARG A 278 -12.56 -12.69 -8.02
C ARG A 278 -12.08 -11.45 -8.76
N SER A 279 -12.67 -11.13 -9.92
CA SER A 279 -12.35 -9.90 -10.66
C SER A 279 -12.66 -8.65 -9.85
N LEU A 280 -13.82 -8.60 -9.18
CA LEU A 280 -14.18 -7.49 -8.27
C LEU A 280 -13.19 -7.35 -7.11
N GLN A 281 -12.67 -8.45 -6.58
CA GLN A 281 -11.65 -8.43 -5.54
C GLN A 281 -10.32 -7.86 -6.04
N ILE A 282 -9.87 -8.29 -7.21
CA ILE A 282 -8.64 -7.78 -7.85
C ILE A 282 -8.79 -6.28 -8.08
N GLU A 283 -9.96 -5.81 -8.55
CA GLU A 283 -10.25 -4.38 -8.73
C GLU A 283 -10.14 -3.61 -7.40
N LYS A 284 -10.80 -4.09 -6.33
CA LYS A 284 -10.70 -3.49 -4.98
C LYS A 284 -9.24 -3.41 -4.51
N GLN A 285 -8.47 -4.48 -4.69
CA GLN A 285 -7.06 -4.53 -4.29
C GLN A 285 -6.17 -3.61 -5.14
N ALA A 286 -6.40 -3.53 -6.45
CA ALA A 286 -5.67 -2.63 -7.33
C ALA A 286 -5.89 -1.16 -6.96
N LYS A 287 -7.12 -0.79 -6.60
CA LYS A 287 -7.46 0.55 -6.10
C LYS A 287 -6.71 0.88 -4.80
N ASP A 288 -6.65 -0.07 -3.86
CA ASP A 288 -5.86 0.07 -2.64
C ASP A 288 -4.36 0.26 -2.93
N ILE A 289 -3.81 -0.50 -3.89
CA ILE A 289 -2.40 -0.38 -4.31
C ILE A 289 -2.15 1.02 -4.89
N GLN A 290 -3.03 1.52 -5.77
CA GLN A 290 -2.90 2.86 -6.34
C GLN A 290 -2.83 3.95 -5.26
N VAL A 291 -3.70 3.88 -4.24
CA VAL A 291 -3.69 4.82 -3.12
C VAL A 291 -2.37 4.78 -2.36
N ARG A 292 -1.85 3.57 -2.07
CA ARG A 292 -0.57 3.38 -1.35
C ARG A 292 0.63 3.81 -2.16
N VAL A 293 0.65 3.56 -3.47
CA VAL A 293 1.68 4.06 -4.38
C VAL A 293 1.66 5.60 -4.42
N GLY A 294 0.47 6.21 -4.44
CA GLY A 294 0.34 7.66 -4.33
C GLY A 294 0.86 8.22 -2.99
N GLN A 295 0.65 7.50 -1.88
CA GLN A 295 1.26 7.84 -0.59
C GLN A 295 2.79 7.73 -0.64
N LEU A 296 3.32 6.62 -1.17
CA LEU A 296 4.76 6.42 -1.33
C LEU A 296 5.41 7.53 -2.15
N GLY A 297 4.78 7.96 -3.24
CA GLY A 297 5.24 9.10 -4.05
C GLY A 297 5.36 10.40 -3.25
N ARG A 298 4.38 10.68 -2.35
CA ARG A 298 4.47 11.83 -1.44
C ARG A 298 5.61 11.70 -0.44
N HIS A 299 5.85 10.50 0.10
CA HIS A 299 6.97 10.26 1.01
C HIS A 299 8.32 10.43 0.31
N ILE A 300 8.47 9.97 -0.93
CA ILE A 300 9.68 10.18 -1.73
C ILE A 300 9.91 11.67 -1.98
N ALA A 301 8.88 12.41 -2.41
CA ALA A 301 9.01 13.85 -2.63
C ALA A 301 9.38 14.63 -1.36
N ALA A 302 8.80 14.27 -0.21
CA ALA A 302 9.17 14.86 1.06
C ALA A 302 10.64 14.56 1.43
N TYR A 303 11.09 13.34 1.18
CA TYR A 303 12.46 12.92 1.43
C TYR A 303 13.47 13.66 0.55
N GLU A 304 13.13 13.85 -0.73
CA GLU A 304 13.91 14.65 -1.66
C GLU A 304 14.07 16.10 -1.16
N LEU A 305 13.00 16.73 -0.70
CA LEU A 305 13.06 18.07 -0.11
C LEU A 305 13.96 18.11 1.15
N PHE A 306 13.95 17.06 1.96
CA PHE A 306 14.88 16.94 3.10
C PHE A 306 16.33 16.85 2.63
N MET A 307 16.62 16.04 1.61
CA MET A 307 17.97 15.90 1.04
C MET A 307 18.46 17.22 0.44
N GLN A 308 17.61 17.96 -0.26
CA GLN A 308 17.95 19.30 -0.78
C GLN A 308 18.32 20.27 0.34
N ARG A 309 17.55 20.31 1.44
CA ARG A 309 17.85 21.16 2.60
C ARG A 309 19.16 20.77 3.28
N LEU A 310 19.46 19.48 3.37
CA LEU A 310 20.73 18.99 3.88
C LEU A 310 21.89 19.40 2.97
N GLY A 311 21.75 19.24 1.65
CA GLY A 311 22.74 19.70 0.67
C GLY A 311 23.07 21.19 0.84
N ASN A 312 22.05 22.04 1.02
CA ASN A 312 22.23 23.48 1.27
C ASN A 312 22.98 23.77 2.59
N SER A 313 22.66 23.03 3.65
CA SER A 313 23.30 23.18 4.97
C SER A 313 24.76 22.73 4.93
N LEU A 314 25.06 21.64 4.21
CA LEU A 314 26.42 21.18 3.95
C LEU A 314 27.21 22.22 3.15
N GLY A 315 26.63 22.76 2.07
CA GLY A 315 27.26 23.83 1.30
C GLY A 315 27.58 25.07 2.14
N THR A 316 26.70 25.44 3.08
CA THR A 316 26.93 26.54 4.02
C THR A 316 28.08 26.23 4.98
N THR A 317 28.13 25.02 5.52
CA THR A 317 29.22 24.57 6.42
C THR A 317 30.57 24.57 5.71
N VAL A 318 30.61 24.04 4.48
CA VAL A 318 31.81 24.07 3.62
C VAL A 318 32.29 25.50 3.38
N ASN A 319 31.37 26.46 3.19
CA ASN A 319 31.74 27.87 3.04
C ASN A 319 32.36 28.47 4.28
N HIS A 320 31.79 28.22 5.45
CA HIS A 320 32.36 28.70 6.70
C HIS A 320 33.77 28.13 6.92
N TYR A 321 33.96 26.84 6.67
CA TYR A 321 35.27 26.18 6.74
C TYR A 321 36.28 26.83 5.78
N ASN A 322 35.94 26.92 4.49
CA ASN A 322 36.82 27.49 3.47
C ASN A 322 37.17 28.97 3.75
N ASN A 323 36.22 29.76 4.25
CA ASN A 323 36.47 31.16 4.59
C ASN A 323 37.36 31.30 5.82
N ALA A 324 37.08 30.55 6.89
CA ALA A 324 37.91 30.57 8.10
C ALA A 324 39.36 30.19 7.80
N HIS A 325 39.58 29.18 6.94
CA HIS A 325 40.92 28.76 6.56
C HIS A 325 41.67 29.79 5.70
N LYS A 326 40.94 30.55 4.87
CA LYS A 326 41.50 31.70 4.11
C LYS A 326 41.87 32.85 5.02
N GLU A 327 41.03 33.20 6.01
CA GLU A 327 41.36 34.23 7.00
C GLU A 327 42.57 33.82 7.84
N LEU A 328 42.66 32.56 8.26
CA LEU A 328 43.83 32.03 8.96
C LEU A 328 45.12 32.19 8.14
N LYS A 329 45.06 31.95 6.82
CA LYS A 329 46.20 32.19 5.92
C LYS A 329 46.62 33.67 5.87
N LYS A 330 45.65 34.59 5.89
CA LYS A 330 45.96 36.04 5.91
C LYS A 330 46.67 36.42 7.20
N ILE A 331 46.20 35.90 8.34
CA ILE A 331 46.83 36.12 9.64
C ILE A 331 48.25 35.56 9.64
N ASP A 332 48.45 34.33 9.17
CA ASP A 332 49.78 33.72 9.02
C ASP A 332 50.70 34.61 8.16
N LYS A 333 50.19 35.11 7.03
CA LYS A 333 50.94 36.05 6.17
C LYS A 333 51.31 37.35 6.89
N ASP A 334 50.44 37.89 7.73
CA ASP A 334 50.73 39.12 8.47
C ASP A 334 51.72 38.86 9.61
N ILE A 335 51.67 37.69 10.26
CA ILE A 335 52.68 37.24 11.24
C ILE A 335 54.05 37.08 10.56
N VAL A 336 54.10 36.41 9.41
CA VAL A 336 55.32 36.24 8.59
C VAL A 336 55.99 37.59 8.30
N LYS A 337 55.20 38.61 7.91
CA LYS A 337 55.74 39.95 7.62
C LYS A 337 56.29 40.67 8.86
N ILE A 338 55.71 40.43 10.03
CA ILE A 338 56.09 41.12 11.28
C ILE A 338 57.28 40.43 11.95
N ALA A 339 57.30 39.10 11.93
CA ALA A 339 58.27 38.27 12.65
C ALA A 339 59.42 37.74 11.77
N ASP A 340 59.41 38.05 10.47
CA ASP A 340 60.35 37.52 9.46
C ASP A 340 60.49 35.98 9.52
N ALA A 341 59.36 35.32 9.73
CA ALA A 341 59.24 33.86 9.88
C ALA A 341 58.73 33.20 8.59
N GLU A 342 58.87 31.87 8.47
CA GLU A 342 58.30 31.16 7.31
C GLU A 342 56.77 30.96 7.44
N PRO A 343 56.02 31.01 6.31
CA PRO A 343 54.58 30.70 6.31
C PRO A 343 54.31 29.29 6.78
N SER A 344 53.29 29.13 7.63
CA SER A 344 52.95 27.85 8.27
C SER A 344 51.58 27.32 7.88
N VAL A 345 50.74 28.12 7.20
CA VAL A 345 49.35 27.76 6.89
C VAL A 345 49.10 27.60 5.39
N GLU A 346 48.81 26.37 4.98
CA GLU A 346 48.26 26.06 3.65
C GLU A 346 46.75 25.79 3.72
N PRO A 347 45.89 26.54 2.99
CA PRO A 347 44.47 26.25 2.95
C PRO A 347 44.12 24.95 2.25
N LEU A 348 43.52 24.03 3.00
CA LEU A 348 42.78 22.91 2.46
C LEU A 348 41.35 23.38 2.18
N LEU A 349 40.95 23.45 0.91
CA LEU A 349 39.59 23.82 0.53
C LEU A 349 38.78 22.55 0.26
N VAL A 350 37.53 22.55 0.71
CA VAL A 350 36.58 21.45 0.49
C VAL A 350 35.55 21.88 -0.57
N ASP A 351 35.21 20.98 -1.48
CA ASP A 351 34.20 21.21 -2.50
C ASP A 351 32.78 21.13 -1.92
N ARG A 352 31.89 21.96 -2.46
CA ARG A 352 30.47 21.94 -2.08
C ARG A 352 29.77 20.74 -2.72
N PRO A 353 28.66 20.23 -2.13
CA PRO A 353 27.81 19.26 -2.79
C PRO A 353 27.38 19.78 -4.17
N GLN A 354 27.60 18.99 -5.22
CA GLN A 354 27.17 19.32 -6.57
C GLN A 354 25.71 18.88 -6.74
N GLN A 355 24.88 19.76 -7.30
CA GLN A 355 23.58 19.37 -7.86
C GLN A 355 23.86 19.14 -9.35
N ASP A 356 23.83 17.88 -9.79
CA ASP A 356 23.79 17.59 -11.22
C ASP A 356 22.41 18.04 -11.72
N GLU A 357 22.39 19.02 -12.64
CA GLU A 357 21.18 19.48 -13.34
C GLU A 357 20.67 18.46 -14.35
#